data_AF-A0A9X9EQH6-F1
#
_entry.id   AF-A0A9X9EQH6-F1
#
_cell.length_a   1.000
_cell.length_b   1.000
_cell.length_c   1.000
_cell.angle_alpha   90.00
_cell.angle_beta   90.00
_cell.angle_gamma   90.00
#
_symmetry.space_group_name_H-M   'P 1'
#
loop_
_entity.id
_entity.type
_entity.pdbx_description
1 polymer ?
#
loop_
_entity_poly.entity_id
_entity_poly.type
_entity_poly.pdbx_seq_one_letter_code
_entity_poly.pdbx_strand_id
1 'polypeptide(L)'
;MKSVPKVREILLDEEIDEQEFVDIINGIYKQDCYIYAVIPEWEEELFNELSNDFIIINKFPFPLTRIFPKTIGFLGYVKDS
;
A
#
# COMPACT_ATOMS: atom_id res chain seq x y z
N MET A 1 -6.75 24.80 -17.57
CA MET A 1 -6.80 23.32 -17.48
C MET A 1 -7.18 22.97 -16.06
N LYS A 2 -8.26 22.21 -15.84
CA LYS A 2 -8.59 21.71 -14.50
C LYS A 2 -7.45 20.76 -14.10
N SER A 3 -6.68 21.10 -13.07
CA SER A 3 -5.60 20.24 -12.58
C SER A 3 -6.24 18.95 -12.09
N VAL A 4 -5.90 17.83 -12.72
CA VAL A 4 -6.19 16.51 -12.15
C VAL A 4 -5.54 16.48 -10.76
N PRO A 5 -6.24 16.07 -9.69
CA PRO A 5 -5.63 15.95 -8.38
C PRO A 5 -4.36 15.10 -8.50
N LYS A 6 -3.24 15.55 -7.91
CA LYS A 6 -2.00 14.74 -7.86
C LYS A 6 -2.16 13.46 -7.05
N VAL A 7 -3.22 13.38 -6.25
CA VAL A 7 -3.53 12.27 -5.34
C VAL A 7 -4.95 11.81 -5.64
N ARG A 8 -5.10 10.50 -5.86
CA ARG A 8 -6.40 9.86 -6.04
C ARG A 8 -6.59 8.89 -4.88
N GLU A 9 -7.65 9.06 -4.12
CA GLU A 9 -8.06 8.16 -3.05
C GLU A 9 -9.12 7.21 -3.60
N ILE A 10 -8.92 5.90 -3.42
CA ILE A 10 -9.85 4.85 -3.83
C ILE A 10 -10.03 3.96 -2.61
N LEU A 11 -11.28 3.79 -2.19
CA LEU A 11 -11.64 2.80 -1.17
C LEU A 11 -11.85 1.47 -1.89
N LEU A 12 -11.14 0.45 -1.44
CA LEU A 12 -11.29 -0.91 -1.92
C LEU A 12 -12.31 -1.63 -1.03
N ASP A 13 -13.01 -2.60 -1.61
CA ASP A 13 -13.88 -3.50 -0.85
C ASP A 13 -13.02 -4.39 0.07
N GLU A 14 -13.53 -4.74 1.25
CA GLU A 14 -12.85 -5.66 2.17
C GLU A 14 -12.78 -7.08 1.58
N GLU A 15 -13.72 -7.44 0.70
CA GLU A 15 -13.77 -8.74 0.02
C GLU A 15 -13.23 -8.68 -1.42
N ILE A 16 -12.50 -7.60 -1.78
CA ILE A 16 -11.93 -7.46 -3.12
C ILE A 16 -11.02 -8.64 -3.46
N ASP A 17 -11.17 -9.20 -4.66
CA ASP A 17 -10.28 -10.25 -5.14
C ASP A 17 -9.05 -9.69 -5.87
N GLU A 18 -8.08 -10.56 -6.15
CA GLU A 18 -6.83 -10.20 -6.81
C GLU A 18 -7.06 -9.57 -8.20
N GLN A 19 -7.99 -10.12 -8.99
CA GLN A 19 -8.23 -9.66 -10.35
C GLN A 19 -8.94 -8.30 -10.34
N GLU A 20 -9.91 -8.10 -9.44
CA GLU A 20 -10.56 -6.81 -9.25
C GLU A 20 -9.55 -5.73 -8.85
N PHE A 21 -8.61 -6.05 -7.96
CA PHE A 21 -7.53 -5.13 -7.59
C PHE A 21 -6.65 -4.78 -8.80
N VAL A 22 -6.21 -5.78 -9.56
CA VAL A 22 -5.38 -5.60 -10.77
C VAL A 22 -6.11 -4.74 -11.82
N ASP A 23 -7.41 -4.96 -12.02
CA ASP A 23 -8.22 -4.20 -12.97
C ASP A 23 -8.35 -2.73 -12.58
N ILE A 24 -8.47 -2.42 -11.29
CA ILE A 24 -8.46 -1.04 -10.78
C ILE A 24 -7.11 -0.37 -11.09
N ILE A 25 -5.99 -1.04 -10.81
CA ILE A 25 -4.65 -0.50 -11.06
C ILE A 25 -4.44 -0.26 -12.56
N ASN A 26 -4.77 -1.24 -13.41
CA ASN A 26 -4.68 -1.13 -14.87
C ASN A 26 -5.57 -0.03 -15.45
N GLY A 27 -6.72 0.23 -14.82
CA GLY A 27 -7.60 1.34 -15.20
C GLY A 27 -6.98 2.73 -14.93
N ILE A 28 -6.00 2.83 -14.01
CA ILE A 28 -5.38 4.09 -13.60
C ILE A 28 -4.02 4.27 -14.27
N TYR A 29 -3.17 3.24 -14.25
CA TYR A 29 -1.81 3.27 -14.74
C TYR A 29 -1.70 2.49 -16.05
N LYS A 30 -1.24 3.15 -17.10
CA LYS A 30 -1.06 2.56 -18.44
C LYS A 30 0.37 2.11 -18.74
N GLN A 31 1.24 2.21 -17.75
CA GLN A 31 2.68 1.91 -17.81
C GLN A 31 3.06 1.23 -16.49
N ASP A 32 4.29 0.72 -16.44
CA ASP A 32 4.87 0.15 -15.23
C ASP A 32 4.72 1.12 -14.06
N CYS A 33 4.27 0.58 -12.92
CA CYS A 33 4.07 1.34 -11.70
C CYS A 33 4.78 0.66 -10.53
N TYR A 34 5.20 1.47 -9.56
CA TYR A 34 5.72 0.98 -8.30
C TYR A 34 4.61 1.08 -7.26
N ILE A 35 4.23 -0.06 -6.69
CA ILE A 35 3.24 -0.12 -5.62
C ILE A 35 3.98 -0.08 -4.29
N TYR A 36 3.70 0.95 -3.50
CA TYR A 36 4.19 1.06 -2.14
C TYR A 36 3.07 0.74 -1.15
N ALA A 37 3.35 -0.12 -0.18
CA ALA A 37 2.45 -0.43 0.91
C ALA A 37 2.95 0.19 2.21
N VAL A 38 2.00 0.63 3.04
CA VAL A 38 2.27 1.01 4.43
C VAL A 38 1.65 -0.05 5.33
N ILE A 39 2.49 -0.86 5.95
CA ILE A 39 2.05 -1.92 6.85
C ILE A 39 2.36 -1.49 8.29
N PRO A 40 1.38 -1.46 9.20
CA PRO A 40 1.63 -1.14 10.61
C PRO A 40 2.34 -2.29 11.34
N GLU A 41 3.15 -1.94 12.34
CA GLU A 41 4.04 -2.90 13.03
C GLU A 41 3.37 -4.08 13.73
N TRP A 42 2.09 -3.98 14.08
CA TRP A 42 1.36 -5.08 14.72
C TRP A 42 0.90 -6.16 13.74
N GLU A 43 0.96 -5.90 12.42
CA GLU A 43 0.67 -6.90 11.38
C GLU A 43 1.87 -7.85 11.21
N GLU A 44 2.32 -8.45 12.31
CA GLU A 44 3.54 -9.28 12.35
C GLU A 44 3.40 -10.51 11.46
N GLU A 45 2.21 -11.11 11.40
CA GLU A 45 1.90 -12.26 10.52
C GLU A 45 2.10 -11.88 9.05
N LEU A 46 1.50 -10.77 8.60
CA LEU A 46 1.65 -10.26 7.24
C LEU A 46 3.11 -9.92 6.92
N PHE A 47 3.85 -9.33 7.87
CA PHE A 47 5.28 -9.07 7.67
C PHE A 47 6.09 -10.34 7.49
N ASN A 48 5.80 -11.38 8.26
CA ASN A 48 6.51 -12.64 8.16
C ASN A 48 6.24 -13.32 6.82
N GLU A 49 4.99 -13.30 6.35
CA GLU A 49 4.60 -13.82 5.04
C GLU A 49 5.33 -13.09 3.90
N LEU A 50 5.39 -11.76 3.96
CA LEU A 50 6.01 -10.93 2.94
C LEU A 50 7.54 -10.81 3.07
N SER A 51 8.15 -11.31 4.16
CA SER A 51 9.52 -10.98 4.57
C SER A 51 10.61 -11.27 3.53
N ASN A 52 10.39 -12.26 2.67
CA ASN A 52 11.35 -12.62 1.62
C ASN A 52 11.30 -11.68 0.41
N ASP A 53 10.14 -11.05 0.17
CA ASP A 53 9.86 -10.31 -1.07
C ASP A 53 9.64 -8.81 -0.82
N PHE A 54 9.40 -8.39 0.42
CA PHE A 54 9.10 -7.02 0.80
C PHE A 54 10.35 -6.22 1.19
N ILE A 55 10.64 -5.20 0.39
CA ILE A 55 11.77 -4.29 0.59
C ILE A 55 11.29 -3.06 1.37
N ILE A 56 11.71 -2.95 2.63
CA ILE A 56 11.42 -1.79 3.48
C ILE A 56 12.27 -0.59 3.05
N ILE A 57 11.62 0.52 2.73
CA ILE A 57 12.26 1.80 2.39
C ILE A 57 12.35 2.72 3.60
N ASN A 58 11.29 2.79 4.41
CA ASN A 58 11.21 3.75 5.50
C ASN A 58 10.34 3.26 6.66
N LYS A 59 10.55 3.84 7.84
CA LYS A 59 9.73 3.65 9.04
C LYS A 59 9.26 5.01 9.54
N PHE A 60 7.96 5.15 9.82
CA PHE A 60 7.39 6.43 10.20
C PHE A 60 6.21 6.27 11.16
N PRO A 61 5.83 7.30 11.93
CA PRO A 61 4.63 7.27 12.75
C PRO A 61 3.40 7.02 11.86
N PHE A 62 2.64 5.98 12.17
CA PHE A 62 1.55 5.51 11.33
C PHE A 62 0.45 6.58 11.21
N PRO A 63 -0.10 6.82 10.00
CA PRO A 63 -0.94 7.98 9.76
C PRO A 63 -2.28 7.89 10.48
N LEU A 64 -2.72 6.68 10.86
CA LEU A 64 -3.93 6.44 11.66
C LEU A 64 -3.72 6.71 13.17
N THR A 65 -2.94 7.74 13.52
CA THR A 65 -2.63 8.18 14.90
C THR A 65 -3.85 8.35 15.81
N ARG A 66 -5.04 8.61 15.24
CA ARG A 66 -6.31 8.76 15.98
C ARG A 66 -6.93 7.43 16.40
N ILE A 67 -6.78 6.39 15.59
CA ILE A 67 -7.35 5.06 15.83
C ILE A 67 -6.33 4.22 16.60
N PHE A 68 -5.06 4.40 16.25
CA PHE A 68 -3.95 3.66 16.82
C PHE A 68 -2.81 4.62 17.19
N PRO A 69 -2.91 5.28 18.36
CA PRO A 69 -1.85 6.16 18.81
C PRO A 69 -0.60 5.33 19.13
N LYS A 70 0.54 5.70 18.52
CA LYS A 70 1.92 5.19 18.73
C LYS A 70 2.41 4.08 17.81
N THR A 71 1.67 3.70 16.78
CA THR A 71 2.16 2.71 15.83
C THR A 71 3.25 3.24 14.93
N ILE A 72 4.23 2.40 14.63
CA ILE A 72 5.14 2.59 13.50
C ILE A 72 4.57 1.91 12.26
N GLY A 73 4.48 2.65 11.16
CA GLY A 73 4.24 2.12 9.81
C GLY A 73 5.54 1.88 9.08
N PHE A 74 5.61 0.76 8.35
CA PHE A 74 6.70 0.48 7.42
C PHE A 74 6.23 0.78 6.01
N LEU A 75 6.93 1.69 5.33
CA LEU A 75 6.79 1.90 3.90
C LEU A 75 7.72 0.93 3.18
N GLY A 76 7.18 0.14 2.28
CA GLY A 76 7.98 -0.73 1.43
C GLY A 76 7.25 -1.11 0.14
N TYR A 77 7.88 -1.97 -0.65
CA TYR A 77 7.34 -2.49 -1.90
C TYR A 77 7.81 -3.91 -2.14
N VAL A 78 7.06 -4.65 -2.95
CA VAL A 78 7.49 -5.93 -3.53
C VAL A 78 7.94 -5.64 -4.97
N LYS A 79 9.06 -6.21 -5.37
CA LYS A 79 9.53 -6.06 -6.75
C LYS A 79 8.93 -7.18 -7.59
N ASP A 80 8.11 -6.82 -8.57
CA ASP A 80 7.66 -7.78 -9.59
C ASP A 80 8.88 -8.25 -10.40
N SER A 81 8.96 -9.56 -10.67
CA SER A 81 10.16 -10.24 -11.19
C SER A 81 10.28 -10.14 -12.70
#